data_AF-A0A7T8JTL4-F1
#
_entry.id   AF-A0A7T8JTL4-F1
#
_cell.length_a   1.000
_cell.length_b   1.000
_cell.length_c   1.000
_cell.angle_alpha   90.00
_cell.angle_beta   90.00
_cell.angle_gamma   90.00
#
_symmetry.space_group_name_H-M   'P 1'
#
loop_
_entity.id
_entity.type
_entity.pdbx_description
1 polymer ?
#
loop_
_entity_poly.entity_id
_entity_poly.type
_entity_poly.pdbx_seq_one_letter_code
_entity_poly.pdbx_strand_id
1 'polypeptide(L)'
;TFVWEYYDKSKAYKKSKHVKPLWNVEEHICLVSDPRPEHPVGKAFVVEYLGNTLGASPIIYNNQSIETLLSISAESLKDGSAVWCGLD
;
A
#
# COMPACT_ATOMS: atom_id res chain seq x y z
N THR A 1 9.18 17.40 -19.47
CA THR A 1 9.80 16.05 -19.40
C THR A 1 11.07 16.16 -18.58
N PHE A 2 11.44 15.12 -17.84
CA PHE A 2 12.68 15.12 -17.06
C PHE A 2 13.53 13.90 -17.42
N VAL A 3 14.81 13.98 -17.07
CA VAL A 3 15.73 12.87 -17.21
C VAL A 3 16.34 12.62 -15.86
N TRP A 4 16.23 11.38 -15.37
CA TRP A 4 16.88 10.95 -14.15
C TRP A 4 18.24 10.35 -14.47
N GLU A 5 19.29 10.92 -13.90
CA GLU A 5 20.68 10.49 -14.07
C GLU A 5 21.24 10.09 -12.71
N TYR A 6 21.87 8.93 -12.62
CA TYR A 6 22.38 8.38 -11.36
C TYR A 6 23.54 7.40 -11.63
N TYR A 7 24.30 7.08 -10.59
CA TYR A 7 25.28 5.99 -10.62
C TYR A 7 24.73 4.78 -9.86
N ASP A 8 24.84 3.59 -10.43
CA ASP A 8 24.42 2.37 -9.75
C ASP A 8 25.47 1.90 -8.72
N LYS A 9 25.19 0.80 -8.01
CA LYS A 9 26.07 0.24 -6.98
C LYS A 9 27.47 -0.16 -7.50
N SER A 10 27.62 -0.39 -8.81
CA SER A 10 28.90 -0.67 -9.46
C SER A 10 29.65 0.59 -9.93
N LYS A 11 29.13 1.78 -9.58
CA LYS A 11 29.61 3.09 -10.05
C LYS A 11 29.47 3.29 -11.57
N ALA A 12 28.60 2.52 -12.23
CA ALA A 12 28.29 2.73 -13.63
C ALA A 12 27.24 3.85 -13.77
N TYR A 13 27.49 4.78 -14.69
CA TYR A 13 26.56 5.86 -15.01
C TYR A 13 25.29 5.33 -15.69
N LYS A 14 24.12 5.81 -15.25
CA LYS A 14 22.79 5.46 -15.76
C LYS A 14 22.00 6.72 -16.07
N LYS A 15 21.13 6.63 -17.09
CA LYS A 15 20.25 7.70 -17.54
C LYS A 15 18.90 7.12 -17.95
N SER A 16 17.80 7.63 -17.39
CA SER A 16 16.44 7.22 -17.74
C SER A 16 15.56 8.44 -18.05
N LYS A 17 14.90 8.42 -19.20
CA LYS A 17 13.93 9.45 -19.62
C LYS A 17 12.51 9.22 -19.10
N HIS A 18 12.22 8.01 -18.61
CA HIS A 18 10.91 7.64 -18.11
C HIS A 18 11.09 6.97 -16.74
N VAL A 19 10.26 7.35 -15.77
CA VAL A 19 10.05 6.54 -14.59
C VAL A 19 9.23 5.35 -15.06
N LYS A 20 9.81 4.16 -15.05
CA LYS A 20 9.02 2.95 -15.28
C LYS A 20 8.01 2.85 -14.12
N PRO A 21 6.75 2.48 -14.38
CA PRO A 21 5.84 2.10 -13.31
C PRO A 21 6.38 0.80 -12.71
N LEU A 22 7.27 0.93 -11.73
CA LEU A 22 7.85 -0.20 -11.00
C LEU A 22 6.91 -0.69 -9.90
N TRP A 23 5.87 0.08 -9.60
CA TRP A 23 4.96 -0.16 -8.50
C TRP A 23 3.52 -0.04 -9.00
N ASN A 24 2.81 -1.17 -9.06
CA ASN A 24 1.40 -1.20 -9.37
C ASN A 24 0.59 -1.10 -8.08
N VAL A 25 -0.01 0.06 -7.83
CA VAL A 25 -0.83 0.29 -6.63
C VAL A 25 -2.09 -0.59 -6.61
N GLU A 26 -2.55 -1.08 -7.77
CA GLU A 26 -3.75 -1.92 -7.87
C GLU A 26 -3.52 -3.35 -7.37
N GLU A 27 -2.27 -3.79 -7.23
CA GLU A 27 -1.91 -5.11 -6.68
C GLU A 27 -1.89 -5.14 -5.13
N HIS A 28 -2.28 -4.03 -4.49
CA HIS A 28 -2.23 -3.87 -3.04
C HIS A 28 -3.62 -3.79 -2.43
N ILE A 29 -3.75 -4.31 -1.20
CA ILE A 29 -4.99 -4.25 -0.42
C ILE A 29 -4.77 -3.49 0.88
N CYS A 30 -5.77 -2.73 1.31
CA CYS A 30 -5.75 -2.05 2.61
C CYS A 30 -6.52 -2.87 3.65
N LEU A 31 -5.79 -3.38 4.63
CA LEU A 31 -6.35 -4.08 5.79
C LEU A 31 -6.31 -3.15 7.01
N VAL A 32 -7.36 -3.19 7.82
CA VAL A 32 -7.43 -2.51 9.12
C VAL A 32 -7.83 -3.50 10.21
N SER A 33 -7.47 -3.18 11.45
CA SER A 33 -7.96 -3.87 12.63
C SER A 33 -8.73 -2.88 13.48
N ASP A 34 -10.03 -2.77 13.22
CA ASP A 34 -10.97 -1.97 13.98
C ASP A 34 -11.71 -2.86 14.98
N PRO A 35 -11.41 -2.76 16.28
CA PRO A 35 -11.98 -3.63 17.31
C PRO A 35 -13.37 -3.17 17.78
N ARG A 36 -13.91 -2.05 17.24
CA ARG A 36 -15.18 -1.49 17.71
C ARG A 36 -16.33 -2.45 17.39
N PRO A 37 -17.26 -2.72 18.33
CA PRO A 37 -18.34 -3.69 18.14
C PRO A 37 -19.23 -3.46 16.92
N GLU A 38 -19.44 -2.21 16.53
CA GLU A 38 -20.22 -1.81 15.36
C GLU A 38 -19.53 -2.13 14.02
N HIS A 39 -18.24 -2.47 14.04
CA HIS A 39 -17.44 -2.77 12.85
C HIS A 39 -17.01 -4.23 12.82
N PRO A 40 -17.90 -5.15 12.38
CA PRO A 40 -17.59 -6.57 12.35
C PRO A 40 -16.38 -6.90 11.47
N VAL A 41 -15.57 -7.85 11.93
CA VAL A 41 -14.48 -8.46 11.18
C VAL A 41 -15.01 -9.12 9.91
N GLY A 42 -14.24 -9.05 8.81
CA GLY A 42 -14.60 -9.59 7.51
C GLY A 42 -15.51 -8.69 6.68
N LYS A 43 -15.72 -7.44 7.10
CA LYS A 43 -16.45 -6.42 6.34
C LYS A 43 -15.53 -5.32 5.85
N ALA A 44 -15.82 -4.83 4.66
CA ALA A 44 -15.16 -3.67 4.09
C ALA A 44 -16.02 -2.42 4.33
N PHE A 45 -15.37 -1.30 4.63
CA PHE A 45 -16.01 -0.03 4.91
C PHE A 45 -15.34 1.10 4.15
N VAL A 46 -16.08 2.17 3.94
CA VAL A 46 -15.62 3.44 3.38
C VAL A 46 -15.94 4.55 4.36
N VAL A 47 -15.16 5.62 4.37
CA VAL A 47 -15.43 6.81 5.17
C VAL A 47 -16.00 7.88 4.26
N GLU A 48 -17.15 8.44 4.63
CA GLU A 48 -17.82 9.48 3.84
C GLU A 48 -16.90 10.71 3.70
N TYR A 49 -16.84 11.26 2.48
CA TYR A 49 -15.97 12.39 2.09
C TYR A 49 -14.45 12.16 2.23
N LEU A 50 -14.00 10.94 2.56
CA LEU A 50 -12.58 10.63 2.59
C LEU A 50 -12.08 10.29 1.17
N GLY A 51 -11.35 11.22 0.58
CA GLY A 51 -10.72 11.08 -0.73
C GLY A 51 -10.00 12.35 -1.15
N ASN A 52 -9.14 12.28 -2.16
CA ASN A 52 -8.34 13.42 -2.62
C ASN A 52 -8.50 13.73 -4.11
N THR A 53 -9.23 12.90 -4.85
CA THR A 53 -9.38 13.02 -6.31
C THR A 53 -10.85 12.87 -6.68
N LEU A 54 -11.39 13.86 -7.38
CA LEU A 54 -12.79 13.86 -7.81
C LEU A 54 -13.03 12.71 -8.81
N GLY A 55 -14.04 11.88 -8.54
CA GLY A 55 -14.41 10.75 -9.39
C GLY A 55 -13.49 9.53 -9.29
N ALA A 56 -12.51 9.53 -8.38
CA ALA A 56 -11.70 8.35 -8.10
C ALA A 56 -12.47 7.33 -7.25
N SER A 57 -11.99 6.08 -7.25
CA SER A 57 -12.50 5.03 -6.36
C SER A 57 -12.42 5.46 -4.89
N PRO A 58 -13.40 5.06 -4.05
CA PRO A 58 -13.38 5.37 -2.63
C PRO A 58 -12.20 4.67 -1.93
N ILE A 59 -11.78 5.21 -0.79
CA ILE A 59 -10.84 4.52 0.11
C ILE A 59 -11.59 3.37 0.80
N ILE A 60 -11.13 2.15 0.57
CA ILE A 60 -11.72 0.92 1.12
C ILE A 60 -10.84 0.41 2.24
N TYR A 61 -11.42 0.24 3.43
CA TYR A 61 -10.79 -0.43 4.57
C TYR A 61 -11.41 -1.81 4.75
N ASN A 62 -10.63 -2.86 4.57
CA ASN A 62 -11.07 -4.23 4.84
C ASN A 62 -10.77 -4.59 6.30
N ASN A 63 -11.79 -4.67 7.13
CA ASN A 63 -11.62 -4.95 8.56
C ASN A 63 -11.32 -6.43 8.79
N GLN A 64 -10.19 -6.71 9.44
CA GLN A 64 -9.70 -8.05 9.75
C GLN A 64 -9.23 -8.11 11.20
N SER A 65 -8.98 -9.32 11.71
CA SER A 65 -8.39 -9.44 13.04
C SER A 65 -6.93 -9.00 13.02
N ILE A 66 -6.40 -8.54 14.15
CA ILE A 66 -5.00 -8.13 14.25
C ILE A 66 -4.05 -9.30 13.95
N GLU A 67 -4.44 -10.53 14.30
CA GLU A 67 -3.68 -11.74 13.99
C GLU A 67 -3.56 -11.95 12.48
N THR A 68 -4.63 -11.70 11.72
CA THR A 68 -4.59 -11.74 10.25
C THR A 68 -3.62 -10.70 9.69
N LEU A 69 -3.67 -9.46 10.18
CA LEU A 69 -2.76 -8.39 9.74
C LEU A 69 -1.30 -8.76 10.00
N LEU A 70 -0.99 -9.28 11.19
CA LEU A 70 0.36 -9.69 11.58
C LEU A 70 0.85 -10.88 10.72
N SER A 71 0.00 -11.88 10.48
CA SER A 71 0.34 -13.04 9.66
C SER A 71 0.68 -12.66 8.22
N ILE A 72 -0.21 -11.89 7.57
CA ILE A 72 -0.03 -11.45 6.18
C ILE A 72 1.20 -10.52 6.06
N SER A 73 1.39 -9.62 7.03
CA SER A 73 2.57 -8.74 7.04
C SER A 73 3.87 -9.55 7.14
N ALA A 74 3.90 -10.57 7.99
CA ALA A 74 5.06 -11.45 8.11
C ALA A 74 5.31 -12.27 6.83
N GLU A 75 4.26 -12.71 6.14
CA GLU A 75 4.37 -13.39 4.83
C GLU A 75 4.92 -12.46 3.75
N SER A 76 4.40 -11.24 3.64
CA SER A 76 4.91 -10.23 2.70
C SER A 76 6.40 -9.95 2.92
N LEU A 77 6.81 -9.78 4.19
CA LEU A 77 8.22 -9.54 4.53
C LEU A 77 9.12 -10.73 4.18
N LYS A 78 8.64 -11.97 4.37
CA LYS A 78 9.37 -13.20 3.97
C LYS A 78 9.53 -13.30 2.45
N ASP A 79 8.56 -12.79 1.69
CA ASP A 79 8.62 -12.71 0.23
C ASP A 79 9.50 -11.55 -0.28
N GLY A 80 10.08 -10.75 0.63
CA GLY A 80 10.94 -9.61 0.28
C GLY A 80 10.18 -8.34 -0.04
N SER A 81 8.86 -8.32 0.19
CA SER A 81 7.99 -7.17 -0.03
C SER A 81 7.75 -6.40 1.27
N ALA A 82 8.20 -5.14 1.29
CA ALA A 82 8.00 -4.26 2.44
C ALA A 82 6.51 -3.94 2.63
N VAL A 83 6.09 -3.75 3.89
CA VAL A 83 4.70 -3.48 4.27
C VAL A 83 4.58 -2.03 4.73
N TRP A 84 3.65 -1.28 4.15
CA TRP A 84 3.26 0.04 4.64
C TRP A 84 2.23 -0.12 5.76
N CYS A 85 2.42 0.57 6.89
CA CYS A 85 1.52 0.51 8.03
C CYS A 85 1.29 1.88 8.66
N GLY A 86 0.06 2.12 9.12
CA GLY A 86 -0.30 3.25 9.98
C GLY A 86 -0.51 2.75 11.41
N LEU A 87 0.12 3.44 12.36
CA LEU A 87 0.09 3.16 13.80
C LEU A 87 -0.07 4.49 14.55
N ASP A 88 -0.38 4.43 15.84
CA ASP A 88 -0.31 5.57 16.77
C ASP A 88 1.14 5.78 17.25
#